data_AF-A0A1M5WQM2-F1
#
_entry.id   AF-A0A1M5WQM2-F1
#
_cell.length_a   1.000
_cell.length_b   1.000
_cell.length_c   1.000
_cell.angle_alpha   90.00
_cell.angle_beta   90.00
_cell.angle_gamma   90.00
#
_symmetry.space_group_name_H-M   'P 1'
#
loop_
_entity.id
_entity.type
_entity.pdbx_description
1 polymer ?
#
loop_
_entity_poly.entity_id
_entity_poly.type
_entity_poly.pdbx_seq_one_letter_code
_entity_poly.pdbx_strand_id
1 'polypeptide(L)'
;MNEKMIALIRKYALWLTVTYGIQFALVKVAYQFNYGFDLDNPKYIVVLIQVSIFVMHTLLNVITAFVIKRDKDKFQIYTQYVYLATVLFRSLGVFAFLLYAFFSEQPAKQSPEEAS
;
A
#
# COMPACT_ATOMS: atom_id res chain seq x y z
N MET A 1 5.30 -22.52 -2.86
CA MET A 1 5.34 -21.20 -2.19
C MET A 1 5.36 -21.44 -0.69
N ASN A 2 6.22 -20.77 0.08
CA ASN A 2 6.32 -20.97 1.53
C ASN A 2 5.09 -20.41 2.27
N GLU A 3 4.75 -20.97 3.44
CA GLU A 3 3.68 -20.46 4.32
C GLU A 3 3.92 -19.01 4.73
N LYS A 4 5.18 -18.62 4.97
CA LYS A 4 5.58 -17.24 5.26
C LYS A 4 5.20 -16.29 4.13
N MET A 5 5.47 -16.67 2.90
CA MET A 5 5.14 -15.88 1.71
C MET A 5 3.62 -15.79 1.48
N ILE A 6 2.90 -16.89 1.65
CA ILE A 6 1.43 -16.90 1.57
C ILE A 6 0.84 -15.95 2.62
N ALA A 7 1.34 -15.98 3.86
CA ALA A 7 0.90 -15.08 4.93
C ALA A 7 1.18 -13.61 4.61
N LEU A 8 2.35 -13.32 4.02
CA LEU A 8 2.72 -11.96 3.60
C LEU A 8 1.78 -11.45 2.49
N ILE A 9 1.54 -12.25 1.46
CA ILE A 9 0.61 -11.91 0.37
C ILE A 9 -0.79 -11.66 0.92
N ARG A 10 -1.32 -12.56 1.78
CA ARG A 10 -2.64 -12.39 2.42
C ARG A 10 -2.72 -11.11 3.24
N LYS A 11 -1.69 -10.80 4.03
CA LYS A 11 -1.61 -9.56 4.81
C LYS A 11 -1.71 -8.33 3.90
N TYR A 12 -0.91 -8.28 2.84
CA TYR A 12 -0.89 -7.12 1.94
C TYR A 12 -2.13 -7.02 1.05
N ALA A 13 -2.72 -8.14 0.64
CA ALA A 13 -4.01 -8.16 -0.05
C ALA A 13 -5.11 -7.57 0.83
N LEU A 14 -5.22 -8.02 2.09
CA LEU A 14 -6.19 -7.48 3.04
C LEU A 14 -5.93 -5.98 3.31
N TRP A 15 -4.67 -5.61 3.52
CA TRP A 15 -4.28 -4.22 3.76
C TRP A 15 -4.67 -3.30 2.59
N LEU A 16 -4.39 -3.72 1.35
CA LEU A 16 -4.77 -2.96 0.16
C LEU A 16 -6.28 -2.86 0.02
N THR A 17 -7.03 -3.95 0.25
CA THR A 17 -8.49 -3.93 0.21
C THR A 17 -9.07 -2.94 1.21
N VAL A 18 -8.60 -2.93 2.46
CA VAL A 18 -9.08 -1.99 3.49
C VAL A 18 -8.74 -0.55 3.11
N THR A 19 -7.49 -0.29 2.72
CA THR A 19 -7.03 1.08 2.45
C THR A 19 -7.63 1.67 1.17
N TYR A 20 -7.89 0.86 0.14
CA TYR A 20 -8.65 1.28 -1.03
C TYR A 20 -10.16 1.37 -0.74
N GLY A 21 -10.70 0.52 0.13
CA GLY A 21 -12.09 0.62 0.58
C GLY A 21 -12.37 1.95 1.29
N ILE A 22 -11.48 2.37 2.19
CA ILE A 22 -11.55 3.69 2.85
C ILE A 22 -11.47 4.81 1.82
N GLN A 23 -10.52 4.74 0.87
CA GLN A 23 -10.37 5.74 -0.17
C GLN A 23 -11.63 5.84 -1.05
N PHE A 24 -12.20 4.70 -1.44
CA PHE A 24 -13.42 4.64 -2.24
C PHE A 24 -14.62 5.22 -1.50
N ALA A 25 -14.78 4.90 -0.21
CA ALA A 25 -15.83 5.47 0.62
C ALA A 25 -15.72 7.00 0.70
N LEU A 26 -14.51 7.53 0.91
CA LEU A 26 -14.26 8.98 0.97
C LEU A 26 -14.54 9.67 -0.36
N VAL A 27 -14.12 9.09 -1.49
CA VAL A 27 -14.40 9.63 -2.82
C VAL A 27 -15.90 9.66 -3.10
N LYS A 28 -16.63 8.59 -2.73
CA LYS A 28 -18.08 8.52 -2.88
C LYS A 28 -18.79 9.59 -2.06
N VAL A 29 -18.37 9.80 -0.81
CA VAL A 29 -18.90 10.87 0.05
C VAL A 29 -18.65 12.25 -0.59
N ALA A 30 -17.42 12.52 -1.04
CA ALA A 30 -17.11 13.79 -1.71
C ALA A 30 -17.93 14.02 -2.99
N TYR A 31 -18.18 12.98 -3.78
CA TYR A 31 -19.03 13.08 -4.96
C TYR A 31 -20.48 13.44 -4.58
N GLN A 32 -21.04 12.84 -3.53
CA GLN A 32 -22.37 13.19 -3.05
C GLN A 32 -22.45 14.65 -2.56
N PHE A 33 -21.41 15.14 -1.88
CA PHE A 33 -21.34 16.55 -1.47
C PHE A 33 -21.23 17.52 -2.65
N ASN A 34 -20.52 17.15 -3.73
CA ASN A 34 -20.35 18.00 -4.91
C ASN A 34 -21.62 18.16 -5.75
N TYR A 35 -22.54 17.18 -5.73
CA TYR A 35 -23.73 17.16 -6.60
C TYR A 35 -25.07 17.26 -5.84
N GLY A 36 -25.08 17.13 -4.51
CA GLY A 36 -26.31 16.97 -3.72
C GLY A 36 -26.62 18.09 -2.72
N PHE A 37 -25.73 19.04 -2.48
CA PHE A 37 -25.92 20.11 -1.50
C PHE A 37 -25.75 21.50 -2.12
N ASP A 38 -26.85 22.24 -2.16
CA ASP A 38 -26.90 23.66 -2.53
C ASP A 38 -26.31 24.48 -1.38
N LEU A 39 -24.98 24.56 -1.34
CA LEU A 39 -24.25 25.40 -0.39
C LEU A 39 -23.87 26.67 -1.12
N ASP A 40 -24.36 27.82 -0.64
CA ASP A 40 -24.17 29.19 -1.18
C ASP A 40 -22.70 29.62 -1.42
N ASN A 41 -21.72 28.77 -1.12
CA ASN A 41 -20.31 28.95 -1.50
C ASN A 41 -19.63 27.59 -1.79
N PRO A 42 -19.91 26.96 -2.95
CA PRO A 42 -19.51 25.58 -3.19
C PRO A 42 -18.00 25.44 -3.44
N LYS A 43 -17.32 26.47 -3.95
CA LYS A 43 -15.92 26.33 -4.41
C LYS A 43 -14.92 26.03 -3.28
N TYR A 44 -15.00 26.74 -2.15
CA TYR A 44 -14.03 26.57 -1.07
C TYR A 44 -14.21 25.25 -0.31
N ILE A 45 -15.45 24.83 -0.10
CA ILE A 45 -15.78 23.56 0.59
C ILE A 45 -15.32 22.37 -0.27
N VAL A 46 -15.57 22.41 -1.58
CA VAL A 46 -15.13 21.35 -2.49
C VAL A 46 -13.61 21.24 -2.55
N VAL A 47 -12.89 22.36 -2.61
CA VAL A 47 -11.41 22.38 -2.56
C VAL A 47 -10.90 21.79 -1.24
N LEU A 48 -11.50 22.16 -0.10
CA LEU A 48 -11.11 21.63 1.21
C LEU A 48 -11.30 20.11 1.30
N ILE A 49 -12.42 19.59 0.77
CA ILE A 49 -12.71 18.14 0.72
C ILE A 49 -11.68 17.42 -0.15
N GLN A 50 -11.37 17.94 -1.33
CA GLN A 50 -10.37 17.34 -2.23
C GLN A 50 -8.97 17.33 -1.60
N VAL A 51 -8.55 18.43 -0.97
CA VAL A 51 -7.27 18.51 -0.26
C VAL A 51 -7.23 17.49 0.89
N SER A 52 -8.33 17.35 1.65
CA SER A 52 -8.43 16.36 2.74
C SER A 52 -8.30 14.92 2.22
N ILE A 53 -8.94 14.60 1.09
CA ILE A 53 -8.80 13.28 0.44
C ILE A 53 -7.36 13.05 -0.02
N PHE A 54 -6.73 14.05 -0.62
CA PHE A 54 -5.34 13.96 -1.06
C PHE A 54 -4.40 13.71 0.11
N VAL A 55 -4.50 14.50 1.19
CA VAL A 55 -3.71 14.33 2.41
C VAL A 55 -3.92 12.93 3.01
N MET A 56 -5.17 12.47 3.08
CA MET A 56 -5.47 11.12 3.58
C MET A 56 -4.87 10.02 2.69
N HIS A 57 -4.92 10.19 1.37
CA HIS A 57 -4.29 9.26 0.43
C HIS A 57 -2.78 9.19 0.64
N THR A 58 -2.11 10.34 0.71
CA THR A 58 -0.66 10.42 1.00
C THR A 58 -0.34 9.78 2.36
N LEU A 59 -1.15 10.03 3.39
CA LEU A 59 -0.96 9.44 4.70
C LEU A 59 -1.03 7.91 4.65
N LEU A 60 -2.02 7.34 3.96
CA LEU A 60 -2.13 5.89 3.80
C LEU A 60 -0.94 5.29 3.03
N ASN A 61 -0.40 6.00 2.04
CA ASN A 61 0.81 5.57 1.32
C ASN A 61 2.02 5.55 2.27
N VAL A 62 2.20 6.60 3.07
CA VAL A 62 3.28 6.69 4.08
C VAL A 62 3.15 5.61 5.14
N ILE A 63 1.95 5.40 5.71
CA ILE A 63 1.70 4.32 6.69
C ILE A 63 2.06 2.96 6.06
N THR A 64 1.71 2.74 4.80
CA THR A 64 2.04 1.47 4.12
C THR A 64 3.54 1.32 3.94
N ALA A 65 4.27 2.40 3.63
CA ALA A 65 5.72 2.38 3.56
C ALA A 65 6.35 2.02 4.92
N PHE A 66 5.80 2.51 6.03
CA PHE A 66 6.22 2.10 7.38
C PHE A 66 5.93 0.63 7.69
N VAL A 67 4.77 0.12 7.27
CA VAL A 67 4.41 -1.31 7.43
C VAL A 67 5.40 -2.19 6.65
N ILE A 68 5.71 -1.82 5.41
CA ILE A 68 6.73 -2.50 4.60
C ILE A 68 8.10 -2.39 5.27
N LYS A 69 8.43 -1.26 5.90
CA LYS A 69 9.72 -1.11 6.60
C LYS A 69 9.86 -2.11 7.73
N ARG A 70 8.84 -2.16 8.59
CA ARG A 70 8.78 -3.12 9.69
C ARG A 70 8.88 -4.56 9.21
N ASP A 71 8.18 -4.92 8.14
CA ASP A 71 8.22 -6.28 7.61
C ASP A 71 9.57 -6.60 6.95
N LYS A 72 10.15 -5.67 6.20
CA LYS A 72 11.49 -5.82 5.63
C LYS A 72 12.50 -6.17 6.73
N ASP A 73 12.50 -5.40 7.81
CA ASP A 73 13.44 -5.59 8.92
C ASP A 73 13.18 -6.93 9.63
N LYS A 74 11.91 -7.32 9.79
CA LYS A 74 11.51 -8.60 10.40
C LYS A 74 11.90 -9.82 9.57
N PHE A 75 11.77 -9.74 8.24
CA PHE A 75 12.00 -10.86 7.33
C PHE A 75 13.36 -10.79 6.62
N GLN A 76 14.19 -9.79 6.92
CA GLN A 76 15.51 -9.56 6.33
C GLN A 76 15.50 -9.51 4.78
N ILE A 77 14.43 -8.96 4.20
CA ILE A 77 14.29 -8.89 2.74
C ILE A 77 15.10 -7.70 2.22
N TYR A 78 16.04 -7.92 1.31
CA TYR A 78 16.73 -6.80 0.67
C TYR A 78 15.79 -6.10 -0.32
N THR A 79 15.70 -4.77 -0.24
CA THR A 79 14.86 -3.96 -1.13
C THR A 79 15.53 -2.64 -1.47
N GLN A 80 15.46 -2.23 -2.73
CA GLN A 80 15.87 -0.90 -3.20
C GLN A 80 14.64 -0.12 -3.68
N TYR A 81 14.56 1.16 -3.33
CA TYR A 81 13.50 2.11 -3.75
C TYR A 81 12.04 1.75 -3.42
N VAL A 82 11.77 0.59 -2.83
CA VAL A 82 10.41 0.12 -2.48
C VAL A 82 9.67 1.11 -1.60
N TYR A 83 10.34 1.76 -0.63
CA TYR A 83 9.70 2.75 0.24
C TYR A 83 9.26 3.99 -0.53
N LEU A 84 10.14 4.52 -1.37
CA LEU A 84 9.84 5.68 -2.19
C LEU A 84 8.70 5.36 -3.16
N ALA A 85 8.77 4.21 -3.83
CA ALA A 85 7.70 3.71 -4.69
C ALA A 85 6.38 3.56 -3.91
N THR A 86 6.41 3.12 -2.65
CA THR A 86 5.20 2.99 -1.82
C THR A 86 4.61 4.34 -1.44
N VAL A 87 5.43 5.33 -1.10
CA VAL A 87 4.98 6.69 -0.77
C VAL A 87 4.33 7.35 -1.99
N LEU A 88 4.94 7.21 -3.17
CA LEU A 88 4.43 7.76 -4.42
C LEU A 88 3.19 7.01 -4.91
N PHE A 89 3.24 5.67 -4.89
CA PHE A 89 2.17 4.82 -5.39
C PHE A 89 2.13 3.48 -4.64
N ARG A 90 1.30 3.43 -3.60
CA ARG A 90 1.22 2.32 -2.64
C ARG A 90 1.16 0.93 -3.26
N SER A 91 0.33 0.72 -4.26
CA SER A 91 0.16 -0.61 -4.88
C SER A 91 1.40 -1.08 -5.62
N LEU A 92 2.12 -0.17 -6.31
CA LEU A 92 3.40 -0.49 -6.94
C LEU A 92 4.46 -0.83 -5.89
N GLY A 93 4.53 -0.06 -4.81
CA GLY A 93 5.45 -0.33 -3.70
C GLY A 93 5.20 -1.69 -3.04
N VAL A 94 3.94 -2.01 -2.74
CA VAL A 94 3.54 -3.33 -2.19
C VAL A 94 3.87 -4.46 -3.16
N PHE A 95 3.57 -4.29 -4.45
CA PHE A 95 3.86 -5.31 -5.45
C PHE A 95 5.38 -5.55 -5.58
N ALA A 96 6.18 -4.48 -5.66
CA ALA A 96 7.63 -4.58 -5.69
C ALA A 96 8.16 -5.28 -4.43
N PHE A 97 7.66 -4.93 -3.23
CA PHE A 97 8.04 -5.59 -1.98
C PHE A 97 7.77 -7.09 -2.01
N LEU A 98 6.59 -7.51 -2.47
CA LEU A 98 6.21 -8.91 -2.58
C LEU A 98 7.08 -9.68 -3.58
N LEU A 99 7.45 -9.05 -4.70
CA LEU A 99 8.40 -9.63 -5.65
C LEU A 99 9.78 -9.83 -5.03
N TYR A 100 10.32 -8.82 -4.32
CA TYR A 100 11.58 -8.97 -3.60
C TYR A 100 11.52 -10.10 -2.56
N ALA A 101 10.42 -10.19 -1.81
CA ALA A 101 10.19 -11.29 -0.88
C ALA A 101 10.22 -12.65 -1.58
N PHE A 102 9.55 -12.77 -2.73
CA PHE A 102 9.49 -13.99 -3.52
C PHE A 102 10.86 -14.43 -4.04
N PHE A 103 11.63 -13.51 -4.62
CA PHE A 103 12.95 -13.84 -5.13
C PHE A 103 13.97 -14.06 -4.03
N SER A 104 13.83 -13.45 -2.86
CA SER A 104 14.72 -13.72 -1.71
C SER A 104 14.57 -15.14 -1.15
N GLU A 105 13.40 -15.78 -1.33
CA GLU A 105 13.17 -17.16 -0.87
C GLU A 105 13.69 -18.23 -1.84
N GLN A 106 13.89 -17.91 -3.13
CA GLN A 106 14.36 -18.88 -4.14
C GLN A 106 15.82 -19.35 -3.97
N PRO A 107 16.83 -18.47 -3.77
CA PRO A 107 18.22 -18.91 -3.64
C PRO A 107 18.45 -19.75 -2.37
N ALA A 108 17.66 -19.55 -1.31
CA ALA A 108 17.74 -20.36 -0.09
C ALA A 108 17.32 -21.83 -0.30
N LYS A 109 16.56 -22.15 -1.36
CA LYS A 109 16.10 -23.51 -1.66
C LYS A 109 17.03 -24.30 -2.59
N GLN A 110 17.90 -23.63 -3.33
CA GLN A 110 18.82 -24.29 -4.26
C GLN A 110 20.13 -24.74 -3.59
N SER A 111 20.38 -24.36 -2.34
CA SER A 111 21.67 -24.55 -1.67
C SER A 111 21.94 -25.88 -0.93
N PRO A 112 21.00 -26.82 -0.65
CA PRO A 112 21.38 -28.07 0.02
C PRO A 112 21.62 -29.28 -0.90
N GLU A 113 21.23 -29.25 -2.18
CA GLU A 113 21.34 -30.43 -3.07
C GLU A 113 22.46 -30.34 -4.13
N GLU A 114 23.10 -29.18 -4.30
CA GLU A 114 24.26 -29.03 -5.21
C GLU A 114 25.62 -29.14 -4.50
N ALA A 115 25.62 -29.48 -3.21
CA ALA A 115 26.85 -29.66 -2.43
C ALA A 115 26.84 -31.00 -1.69
N SER A 116 27.14 -32.07 -2.45
CA SER A 116 27.63 -33.41 -2.02
C SER A 116 26.59 -34.52 -1.90
#